data_AF-A0A3M7SML7-F1
#
_entry.id   AF-A0A3M7SML7-F1
#
_cell.length_a   1.000
_cell.length_b   1.000
_cell.length_c   1.000
_cell.angle_alpha   90.00
_cell.angle_beta   90.00
_cell.angle_gamma   90.00
#
_symmetry.space_group_name_H-M   'P 1'
#
loop_
_entity.id
_entity.type
_entity.pdbx_description
1 polymer ?
#
loop_
_entity_poly.entity_id
_entity_poly.type
_entity_poly.pdbx_seq_one_letter_code
_entity_poly.pdbx_strand_id
1 'polypeptide(L)'
;MSLLKNLQIILNELIDFIEEYRGLLDTNHVQFLVDNHWYTDTILNKNLRNDLENFLQNTDKSTPANLIKYFYHSERNNLYPSLNCLFDRVENFFKRWNKDVCTEQGDLLKTNQSELLDFNQMVNEKFAKVQKQNRFMNLKKQYEVDHMSKFVGTLCRKHEIFTIVDIGSGRAYLSSQLSSSLFDDKFDVIAIDSSQSNVESSLKRVDAMKRKTLVFTEKSENVESSRKLLCNVACCYNLLNEKYSKDMLGSHDFKKTNIKLDDSSKFPMSFYLNSKEYCLSYNLRMLACHSLYRCFDSIENFKELDNATLWYRTVLQLILYENYYADFPNENKSSEINLQVGRKMLDFNLMPLFKDYVRKVFNKFNLDNNKLTDKQIDGYMNDYQKMKTPIIEYID
;
A
#
# COMPACT_ATOMS: atom_id res chain seq x y z
N MET A 1 -2.86 -31.72 4.23
CA MET A 1 -2.48 -31.83 2.79
C MET A 1 -3.47 -31.10 1.86
N SER A 2 -4.70 -30.76 2.31
CA SER A 2 -5.69 -29.97 1.54
C SER A 2 -5.41 -28.46 1.48
N LEU A 3 -5.06 -27.82 2.61
CA LEU A 3 -4.88 -26.36 2.69
C LEU A 3 -3.77 -25.83 1.77
N LEU A 4 -2.59 -26.47 1.75
CA LEU A 4 -1.49 -26.06 0.87
C LEU A 4 -1.86 -26.18 -0.61
N LYS A 5 -2.59 -27.22 -1.00
CA LYS A 5 -3.10 -27.38 -2.38
C LYS A 5 -4.12 -26.29 -2.72
N ASN A 6 -5.05 -26.00 -1.82
CA ASN A 6 -6.03 -24.93 -2.01
C ASN A 6 -5.34 -23.56 -2.14
N LEU A 7 -4.35 -23.29 -1.29
CA LEU A 7 -3.58 -22.05 -1.35
C LEU A 7 -2.85 -21.91 -2.69
N GLN A 8 -2.24 -22.99 -3.20
CA GLN A 8 -1.59 -22.97 -4.52
C GLN A 8 -2.60 -22.71 -5.64
N ILE A 9 -3.79 -23.33 -5.61
CA ILE A 9 -4.84 -23.07 -6.62
C ILE A 9 -5.21 -21.58 -6.62
N ILE A 10 -5.48 -21.03 -5.44
CA ILE A 10 -5.89 -19.63 -5.31
C ILE A 10 -4.77 -18.66 -5.73
N LEU A 11 -3.51 -18.98 -5.42
CA LEU A 11 -2.37 -18.19 -5.88
C LEU A 11 -2.20 -18.26 -7.41
N ASN A 12 -2.49 -19.39 -8.06
CA ASN A 12 -2.51 -19.43 -9.53
C ASN A 12 -3.63 -18.57 -10.11
N GLU A 13 -4.84 -18.65 -9.55
CA GLU A 13 -5.95 -17.80 -10.01
C GLU A 13 -5.66 -16.31 -9.83
N LEU A 14 -4.96 -15.93 -8.75
CA LEU A 14 -4.51 -14.56 -8.54
C LEU A 14 -3.48 -14.15 -9.59
N ILE A 15 -2.54 -15.03 -9.95
CA ILE A 15 -1.59 -14.80 -11.03
C ILE A 15 -2.35 -14.57 -12.35
N ASP A 16 -3.30 -15.43 -12.69
CA ASP A 16 -4.10 -15.31 -13.91
C ASP A 16 -4.89 -14.00 -13.95
N PHE A 17 -5.49 -13.60 -12.81
CA PHE A 17 -6.15 -12.30 -12.68
C PHE A 17 -5.18 -11.14 -12.89
N ILE A 18 -4.00 -11.19 -12.25
CA ILE A 18 -2.98 -10.15 -12.42
C ILE A 18 -2.52 -10.07 -13.88
N GLU A 19 -2.32 -11.20 -14.57
CA GLU A 19 -1.91 -11.20 -15.98
C GLU A 19 -2.94 -10.54 -16.90
N GLU A 20 -4.22 -10.83 -16.68
CA GLU A 20 -5.29 -10.23 -17.48
C GLU A 20 -5.31 -8.70 -17.36
N TYR A 21 -5.04 -8.17 -16.16
CA TYR A 21 -5.02 -6.73 -15.89
C TYR A 21 -3.61 -6.16 -15.76
N ARG A 22 -2.57 -6.89 -16.19
CA ARG A 22 -1.16 -6.50 -15.94
C ARG A 22 -0.84 -5.16 -16.56
N GLY A 23 -1.34 -4.90 -17.77
CA GLY A 23 -1.21 -3.61 -18.43
C GLY A 23 -1.69 -2.48 -17.52
N LEU A 24 -2.83 -2.63 -16.84
CA LEU A 24 -3.36 -1.61 -15.95
C LEU A 24 -2.55 -1.49 -14.65
N LEU A 25 -2.19 -2.63 -14.06
CA LEU A 25 -1.53 -2.70 -12.75
C LEU A 25 -0.05 -2.30 -12.78
N ASP A 26 0.62 -2.48 -13.91
CA ASP A 26 2.05 -2.18 -14.08
C ASP A 26 2.31 -0.83 -14.75
N THR A 27 1.28 -0.21 -15.35
CA THR A 27 1.43 1.08 -16.02
C THR A 27 1.51 2.21 -15.01
N ASN A 28 2.57 3.02 -15.11
CA ASN A 28 2.66 4.27 -14.35
C ASN A 28 1.90 5.41 -15.05
N HIS A 29 1.55 6.45 -14.30
CA HIS A 29 0.75 7.59 -14.79
C HIS A 29 1.37 8.34 -16.00
N VAL A 30 2.69 8.35 -16.14
CA VAL A 30 3.36 8.99 -17.29
C VAL A 30 3.21 8.13 -18.53
N GLN A 31 3.52 6.85 -18.44
CA GLN A 31 3.37 5.91 -19.55
C GLN A 31 1.92 5.85 -20.02
N PHE A 32 0.97 5.88 -19.07
CA PHE A 32 -0.45 5.97 -19.35
C PHE A 32 -0.82 7.14 -20.27
N LEU A 33 -0.15 8.28 -20.09
CA LEU A 33 -0.34 9.49 -20.90
C LEU A 33 0.36 9.44 -22.24
N VAL A 34 1.66 9.15 -22.22
CA VAL A 34 2.51 9.17 -23.41
C VAL A 34 1.95 8.22 -24.47
N ASP A 35 1.55 7.03 -24.07
CA ASP A 35 1.01 6.02 -24.98
C ASP A 35 -0.49 6.15 -25.20
N ASN A 36 -1.11 7.17 -24.61
CA ASN A 36 -2.53 7.47 -24.72
C ASN A 36 -3.40 6.26 -24.32
N HIS A 37 -2.99 5.56 -23.27
CA HIS A 37 -3.54 4.25 -22.92
C HIS A 37 -5.05 4.25 -22.60
N TRP A 38 -5.59 5.42 -22.23
CA TRP A 38 -7.04 5.59 -22.08
C TRP A 38 -7.81 5.28 -23.36
N TYR A 39 -7.36 5.78 -24.51
CA TYR A 39 -8.09 5.64 -25.78
C TYR A 39 -7.61 4.45 -26.62
N THR A 40 -6.57 3.76 -26.18
CA THR A 40 -6.17 2.47 -26.74
C THR A 40 -6.98 1.35 -26.08
N ASP A 41 -7.39 0.35 -26.85
CA ASP A 41 -8.04 -0.85 -26.30
C ASP A 41 -7.01 -1.86 -25.75
N THR A 42 -5.75 -1.45 -25.53
CA THR A 42 -4.64 -2.32 -25.11
C THR A 42 -4.60 -2.58 -23.60
N ILE A 43 -5.09 -1.64 -22.78
CA ILE A 43 -5.07 -1.75 -21.31
C ILE A 43 -6.48 -1.81 -20.74
N LEU A 44 -7.37 -0.93 -21.19
CA LEU A 44 -8.78 -0.92 -20.80
C LEU A 44 -9.62 -1.22 -22.03
N ASN A 45 -10.44 -2.27 -21.95
CA ASN A 45 -11.37 -2.55 -23.04
C ASN A 45 -12.41 -1.42 -23.16
N LYS A 46 -12.91 -1.22 -24.37
CA LYS A 46 -13.85 -0.13 -24.69
C LYS A 46 -15.11 -0.13 -23.82
N ASN A 47 -15.64 -1.29 -23.45
CA ASN A 47 -16.89 -1.37 -22.69
C ASN A 47 -16.69 -0.93 -21.24
N LEU A 48 -15.60 -1.38 -20.60
CA LEU A 48 -15.21 -0.95 -19.26
C LEU A 48 -14.88 0.54 -19.22
N ARG A 49 -14.19 1.05 -20.24
CA ARG A 49 -13.94 2.49 -20.39
C ARG A 49 -15.24 3.29 -20.47
N ASN A 50 -16.18 2.89 -21.31
CA ASN A 50 -17.47 3.57 -21.44
C ASN A 50 -18.26 3.55 -20.12
N ASP A 51 -18.27 2.41 -19.42
CA ASP A 51 -18.93 2.30 -18.12
C ASP A 51 -18.29 3.23 -17.08
N LEU A 52 -16.95 3.30 -17.05
CA LEU A 52 -16.23 4.25 -16.21
C LEU A 52 -16.57 5.69 -16.59
N GLU A 53 -16.47 6.08 -17.86
CA GLU A 53 -16.81 7.45 -18.32
C GLU A 53 -18.25 7.83 -17.96
N ASN A 54 -19.21 6.93 -18.15
CA ASN A 54 -20.61 7.15 -17.77
C ASN A 54 -20.77 7.26 -16.25
N PHE A 55 -20.08 6.42 -15.47
CA PHE A 55 -20.08 6.50 -14.01
C PHE A 55 -19.58 7.87 -13.51
N LEU A 56 -18.53 8.39 -14.16
CA LEU A 56 -17.96 9.70 -13.84
C LEU A 56 -18.92 10.84 -14.19
N GLN A 57 -19.57 10.79 -15.36
CA GLN A 57 -20.51 11.84 -15.79
C GLN A 57 -21.79 11.89 -14.94
N ASN A 58 -22.23 10.75 -14.40
CA ASN A 58 -23.49 10.64 -13.66
C ASN A 58 -23.36 10.89 -12.15
N THR A 59 -22.15 11.13 -11.62
CA THR A 59 -21.96 11.37 -10.19
C THR A 59 -21.52 12.81 -9.95
N ASP A 60 -22.35 13.61 -9.27
CA ASP A 60 -22.15 15.06 -9.03
C ASP A 60 -20.81 15.41 -8.34
N LYS A 61 -20.06 14.41 -7.87
CA LYS A 61 -18.69 14.48 -7.35
C LYS A 61 -17.94 13.19 -7.70
N SER A 62 -17.66 12.92 -8.97
CA SER A 62 -16.91 11.73 -9.39
C SER A 62 -15.55 11.69 -8.70
N THR A 63 -15.44 10.78 -7.73
CA THR A 63 -14.20 10.55 -6.98
C THR A 63 -13.92 9.05 -6.93
N PRO A 64 -12.65 8.60 -6.81
CA PRO A 64 -12.30 7.18 -6.62
C PRO A 64 -13.06 6.55 -5.46
N ALA A 65 -13.33 7.37 -4.44
CA ALA A 65 -14.21 7.09 -3.33
C ALA A 65 -15.60 6.54 -3.74
N ASN A 66 -16.26 7.17 -4.70
CA ASN A 66 -17.60 6.78 -5.12
C ASN A 66 -17.58 5.48 -5.91
N LEU A 67 -16.52 5.22 -6.67
CA LEU A 67 -16.33 3.94 -7.35
C LEU A 67 -16.19 2.80 -6.33
N ILE A 68 -15.43 3.02 -5.25
CA ILE A 68 -15.28 2.05 -4.15
C ILE A 68 -16.61 1.87 -3.41
N LYS A 69 -17.36 2.95 -3.12
CA LYS A 69 -18.70 2.84 -2.52
C LYS A 69 -19.65 2.04 -3.41
N TYR A 70 -19.60 2.28 -4.72
CA TYR A 70 -20.42 1.54 -5.68
C TYR A 70 -20.02 0.06 -5.72
N PHE A 71 -18.72 -0.26 -5.65
CA PHE A 71 -18.24 -1.63 -5.51
C PHE A 71 -18.88 -2.33 -4.29
N TYR A 72 -18.89 -1.69 -3.13
CA TYR A 72 -19.45 -2.27 -1.90
C TYR A 72 -20.97 -2.10 -1.75
N HIS A 73 -21.67 -1.53 -2.73
CA HIS A 73 -23.12 -1.33 -2.63
C HIS A 73 -23.85 -2.67 -2.76
N SER A 74 -24.81 -2.93 -1.87
CA SER A 74 -25.55 -4.20 -1.82
C SER A 74 -26.39 -4.45 -3.08
N GLU A 75 -26.79 -3.39 -3.78
CA GLU A 75 -27.55 -3.44 -5.03
C GLU A 75 -26.90 -2.54 -6.08
N ARG A 76 -26.09 -3.12 -6.97
CA ARG A 76 -25.54 -2.40 -8.12
C ARG A 76 -26.60 -2.30 -9.21
N ASN A 77 -26.80 -1.11 -9.76
CA ASN A 77 -27.70 -0.91 -10.90
C ASN A 77 -27.10 -1.52 -12.19
N ASN A 78 -27.94 -1.72 -13.22
CA ASN A 78 -27.51 -2.29 -14.51
C ASN A 78 -26.92 -1.25 -15.48
N LEU A 79 -26.61 -0.03 -15.02
CA LEU A 79 -26.09 1.04 -15.89
C LEU A 79 -24.63 0.80 -16.32
N TYR A 80 -23.88 -0.01 -15.56
CA TYR A 80 -22.45 -0.23 -15.76
C TYR A 80 -22.12 -1.74 -15.83
N PRO A 81 -22.60 -2.47 -16.86
CA PRO A 81 -22.54 -3.94 -16.91
C PRO A 81 -21.13 -4.53 -16.92
N SER A 82 -20.17 -3.90 -17.62
CA SER A 82 -18.77 -4.33 -17.67
C SER A 82 -18.05 -4.05 -16.36
N LEU A 83 -18.35 -2.91 -15.73
CA LEU A 83 -17.84 -2.57 -14.40
C LEU A 83 -18.38 -3.56 -13.34
N ASN A 84 -19.68 -3.87 -13.39
CA ASN A 84 -20.30 -4.87 -12.53
C ASN A 84 -19.66 -6.25 -12.73
N CYS A 85 -19.40 -6.66 -13.97
CA CYS A 85 -18.74 -7.93 -14.27
C CYS A 85 -17.34 -8.01 -13.64
N LEU A 86 -16.54 -6.95 -13.74
CA LEU A 86 -15.24 -6.86 -13.07
C LEU A 86 -15.39 -6.97 -11.54
N PHE A 87 -16.36 -6.26 -10.97
CA PHE A 87 -16.61 -6.25 -9.53
C PHE A 87 -17.07 -7.61 -9.00
N ASP A 88 -17.97 -8.27 -9.71
CA ASP A 88 -18.45 -9.62 -9.39
C ASP A 88 -17.27 -10.61 -9.40
N ARG A 89 -16.35 -10.48 -10.36
CA ARG A 89 -15.16 -11.33 -10.43
C ARG A 89 -14.25 -11.14 -9.21
N VAL A 90 -14.02 -9.89 -8.81
CA VAL A 90 -13.23 -9.56 -7.61
C VAL A 90 -13.92 -10.10 -6.35
N GLU A 91 -15.22 -9.87 -6.18
CA GLU A 91 -15.98 -10.40 -5.05
C GLU A 91 -15.95 -11.93 -5.00
N ASN A 92 -16.14 -12.59 -6.13
CA ASN A 92 -16.15 -14.05 -6.21
C ASN A 92 -14.77 -14.64 -5.90
N PHE A 93 -13.69 -13.96 -6.26
CA PHE A 93 -12.35 -14.31 -5.81
C PHE A 93 -12.24 -14.21 -4.27
N PHE A 94 -12.65 -13.10 -3.67
CA PHE A 94 -12.59 -12.94 -2.20
C PHE A 94 -13.49 -13.91 -1.44
N LYS A 95 -14.69 -14.20 -1.95
CA LYS A 95 -15.61 -15.18 -1.35
C LYS A 95 -14.96 -16.58 -1.31
N ARG A 96 -14.31 -16.98 -2.41
CA ARG A 96 -13.57 -18.25 -2.49
C ARG A 96 -12.33 -18.25 -1.59
N TRP A 97 -11.52 -17.19 -1.61
CA TRP A 97 -10.39 -17.03 -0.69
C TRP A 97 -10.82 -17.23 0.77
N ASN A 98 -11.88 -16.56 1.19
CA ASN A 98 -12.38 -16.66 2.56
C ASN A 98 -12.92 -18.05 2.90
N LYS A 99 -13.58 -18.72 1.96
CA LYS A 99 -14.09 -20.08 2.15
C LYS A 99 -12.95 -21.11 2.23
N ASP A 100 -11.95 -21.00 1.37
CA ASP A 100 -10.98 -22.07 1.13
C ASP A 100 -9.68 -21.89 1.94
N VAL A 101 -9.40 -20.67 2.44
CA VAL A 101 -8.20 -20.33 3.24
C VAL A 101 -8.58 -19.85 4.64
N CYS A 102 -9.62 -19.02 4.77
CA CYS A 102 -9.96 -18.41 6.07
C CYS A 102 -10.93 -19.25 6.92
N THR A 103 -11.36 -20.43 6.48
CA THR A 103 -12.24 -21.30 7.28
C THR A 103 -11.59 -21.76 8.59
N GLU A 104 -10.27 -21.91 8.64
CA GLU A 104 -9.54 -22.17 9.90
C GLU A 104 -9.36 -20.89 10.77
N GLN A 105 -9.35 -19.68 10.17
CA GLN A 105 -9.28 -18.41 10.93
C GLN A 105 -10.64 -17.97 11.49
N GLY A 106 -11.74 -18.29 10.80
CA GLY A 106 -13.09 -18.10 11.32
C GLY A 106 -13.29 -18.84 12.64
N ASP A 107 -12.66 -20.01 12.81
CA ASP A 107 -12.67 -20.78 14.05
C ASP A 107 -11.90 -20.09 15.19
N LEU A 108 -10.81 -19.37 14.90
CA LEU A 108 -10.07 -18.58 15.89
C LEU A 108 -10.90 -17.44 16.51
N LEU A 109 -11.99 -17.00 15.87
CA LEU A 109 -12.88 -15.95 16.38
C LEU A 109 -14.26 -16.45 16.84
N LYS A 110 -14.55 -17.77 16.73
CA LYS A 110 -15.77 -18.40 17.29
C LYS A 110 -15.70 -18.49 18.82
N THR A 111 -16.01 -17.41 19.52
CA THR A 111 -16.40 -17.38 20.94
C THR A 111 -17.58 -16.44 21.09
N ASN A 112 -18.29 -16.48 22.23
CA ASN A 112 -19.49 -15.69 22.50
C ASN A 112 -19.31 -14.24 22.01
N GLN A 113 -20.09 -13.86 21.00
CA GLN A 113 -19.98 -12.57 20.32
C GLN A 113 -20.14 -11.38 21.27
N SER A 114 -20.85 -11.55 22.40
CA SER A 114 -21.09 -10.51 23.41
C SER A 114 -19.81 -10.06 24.13
N GLU A 115 -18.99 -10.99 24.63
CA GLU A 115 -17.75 -10.64 25.35
C GLU A 115 -16.70 -10.00 24.43
N LEU A 116 -16.66 -10.45 23.17
CA LEU A 116 -15.83 -9.84 22.13
C LEU A 116 -16.32 -8.44 21.76
N LEU A 117 -17.64 -8.20 21.72
CA LEU A 117 -18.22 -6.88 21.46
C LEU A 117 -17.86 -5.89 22.57
N ASP A 118 -18.03 -6.28 23.84
CA ASP A 118 -17.76 -5.43 25.00
C ASP A 118 -16.29 -5.04 25.09
N PHE A 119 -15.38 -6.01 24.88
CA PHE A 119 -13.95 -5.74 24.80
C PHE A 119 -13.62 -4.80 23.63
N ASN A 120 -14.17 -5.07 22.44
CA ASN A 120 -13.95 -4.24 21.27
C ASN A 120 -14.46 -2.80 21.47
N GLN A 121 -15.56 -2.61 22.19
CA GLN A 121 -16.11 -1.30 22.53
C GLN A 121 -15.22 -0.55 23.53
N MET A 122 -14.84 -1.19 24.64
CA MET A 122 -13.92 -0.60 25.63
C MET A 122 -12.59 -0.19 24.99
N VAL A 123 -12.03 -1.07 24.16
CA VAL A 123 -10.78 -0.83 23.44
C VAL A 123 -10.93 0.34 22.45
N ASN A 124 -12.05 0.41 21.72
CA ASN A 124 -12.35 1.54 20.82
C ASN A 124 -12.39 2.89 21.55
N GLU A 125 -12.99 2.95 22.74
CA GLU A 125 -13.06 4.19 23.53
C GLU A 125 -11.68 4.64 24.01
N LYS A 126 -10.84 3.71 24.44
CA LYS A 126 -9.44 3.98 24.82
C LYS A 126 -8.62 4.43 23.61
N PHE A 127 -8.80 3.80 22.45
CA PHE A 127 -8.17 4.21 21.19
C PHE A 127 -8.56 5.61 20.74
N ALA A 128 -9.85 5.96 20.78
CA ALA A 128 -10.32 7.29 20.40
C ALA A 128 -9.71 8.40 21.28
N LYS A 129 -9.44 8.11 22.56
CA LYS A 129 -8.73 9.02 23.47
C LYS A 129 -7.25 9.16 23.10
N VAL A 130 -6.58 8.05 22.77
CA VAL A 130 -5.16 8.06 22.35
C VAL A 130 -4.99 8.76 21.01
N GLN A 131 -5.86 8.53 20.02
CA GLN A 131 -5.80 9.20 18.71
C GLN A 131 -5.82 10.72 18.84
N LYS A 132 -6.62 11.28 19.76
CA LYS A 132 -6.64 12.73 20.03
C LYS A 132 -5.34 13.29 20.64
N GLN A 133 -4.51 12.43 21.23
CA GLN A 133 -3.29 12.80 21.95
C GLN A 133 -2.00 12.42 21.20
N ASN A 134 -2.09 11.52 20.22
CA ASN A 134 -0.92 10.92 19.60
C ASN A 134 -0.35 11.80 18.46
N ARG A 135 0.83 12.39 18.70
CA ARG A 135 1.59 13.17 17.70
C ARG A 135 2.73 12.38 17.04
N PHE A 136 2.86 11.08 17.32
CA PHE A 136 4.06 10.29 16.97
C PHE A 136 3.96 9.52 15.65
N MET A 137 2.77 9.44 15.05
CA MET A 137 2.47 8.75 13.80
C MET A 137 1.60 9.62 12.90
N ASN A 138 1.71 9.44 11.58
CA ASN A 138 0.71 9.98 10.66
C ASN A 138 -0.59 9.16 10.78
N LEU A 139 -1.72 9.73 10.33
CA LEU A 139 -3.04 9.12 10.44
C LEU A 139 -3.09 7.71 9.82
N LYS A 140 -2.46 7.52 8.64
CA LYS A 140 -2.39 6.20 7.98
C LYS A 140 -1.75 5.15 8.89
N LYS A 141 -0.56 5.47 9.42
CA LYS A 141 0.19 4.52 10.24
C LYS A 141 -0.52 4.24 11.55
N GLN A 142 -1.15 5.26 12.14
CA GLN A 142 -1.98 5.10 13.33
C GLN A 142 -3.13 4.13 13.07
N TYR A 143 -3.90 4.32 11.99
CA TYR A 143 -5.03 3.44 11.65
C TYR A 143 -4.62 1.98 11.47
N GLU A 144 -3.55 1.72 10.70
CA GLU A 144 -3.00 0.37 10.48
C GLU A 144 -2.62 -0.29 11.82
N VAL A 145 -1.94 0.47 12.68
CA VAL A 145 -1.46 -0.01 13.99
C VAL A 145 -2.63 -0.22 14.96
N ASP A 146 -3.64 0.65 14.96
CA ASP A 146 -4.87 0.50 15.76
C ASP A 146 -5.62 -0.78 15.41
N HIS A 147 -5.88 -1.02 14.13
CA HIS A 147 -6.58 -2.23 13.69
C HIS A 147 -5.81 -3.50 14.03
N MET A 148 -4.51 -3.52 13.73
CA MET A 148 -3.68 -4.69 14.01
C MET A 148 -3.52 -4.95 15.51
N SER A 149 -3.29 -3.90 16.32
CA SER A 149 -3.17 -4.04 17.77
C SER A 149 -4.46 -4.52 18.42
N LYS A 150 -5.62 -4.04 17.96
CA LYS A 150 -6.93 -4.53 18.41
C LYS A 150 -7.11 -6.01 18.07
N PHE A 151 -6.84 -6.39 16.83
CA PHE A 151 -6.94 -7.80 16.41
C PHE A 151 -6.02 -8.71 17.24
N VAL A 152 -4.75 -8.34 17.36
CA VAL A 152 -3.75 -9.10 18.12
C VAL A 152 -4.10 -9.16 19.61
N GLY A 153 -4.50 -8.05 20.22
CA GLY A 153 -4.90 -8.00 21.63
C GLY A 153 -6.13 -8.88 21.91
N THR A 154 -7.15 -8.82 21.05
CA THR A 154 -8.33 -9.68 21.15
C THR A 154 -7.96 -11.17 21.06
N LEU A 155 -7.10 -11.53 20.09
CA LEU A 155 -6.65 -12.90 19.89
C LEU A 155 -5.84 -13.39 21.10
N CYS A 156 -4.94 -12.55 21.61
CA CYS A 156 -4.12 -12.89 22.77
C CYS A 156 -4.97 -13.14 24.01
N ARG A 157 -5.92 -12.25 24.32
CA ARG A 157 -6.85 -12.42 25.45
C ARG A 157 -7.70 -13.68 25.30
N LYS A 158 -8.26 -13.92 24.12
CA LYS A 158 -9.08 -15.10 23.84
C LYS A 158 -8.34 -16.41 24.11
N HIS A 159 -7.05 -16.46 23.79
CA HIS A 159 -6.25 -17.66 23.91
C HIS A 159 -5.35 -17.68 25.17
N GLU A 160 -5.53 -16.71 26.07
CA GLU A 160 -4.74 -16.52 27.29
C GLU A 160 -3.22 -16.45 27.00
N ILE A 161 -2.88 -15.71 25.95
CA ILE A 161 -1.51 -15.45 25.52
C ILE A 161 -1.06 -14.11 26.09
N PHE A 162 -0.04 -14.13 26.93
CA PHE A 162 0.51 -12.92 27.54
C PHE A 162 1.87 -12.51 26.94
N THR A 163 2.50 -13.39 26.15
CA THR A 163 3.78 -13.12 25.49
C THR A 163 3.59 -12.99 23.98
N ILE A 164 4.04 -11.87 23.44
CA ILE A 164 3.96 -11.54 22.01
C ILE A 164 5.36 -11.33 21.47
N VAL A 165 5.69 -12.00 20.37
CA VAL A 165 6.93 -11.77 19.63
C VAL A 165 6.58 -11.14 18.29
N ASP A 166 7.07 -9.93 18.05
CA ASP A 166 6.82 -9.14 16.84
C ASP A 166 8.10 -9.12 15.98
N ILE A 167 8.16 -10.03 15.00
CA ILE A 167 9.31 -10.22 14.11
C ILE A 167 9.16 -9.33 12.89
N GLY A 168 10.18 -8.52 12.60
CA GLY A 168 10.11 -7.47 11.57
C GLY A 168 9.30 -6.26 12.05
N SER A 169 9.43 -5.92 13.33
CA SER A 169 8.66 -4.88 14.02
C SER A 169 8.87 -3.47 13.47
N GLY A 170 9.89 -3.26 12.62
CA GLY A 170 10.28 -1.95 12.11
C GLY A 170 10.56 -0.98 13.25
N ARG A 171 9.88 0.17 13.25
CA ARG A 171 9.99 1.17 14.33
C ARG A 171 9.19 0.82 15.59
N ALA A 172 8.75 -0.43 15.72
CA ALA A 172 8.01 -1.00 16.84
C ALA A 172 6.69 -0.29 17.19
N TYR A 173 5.98 0.27 16.20
CA TYR A 173 4.70 0.95 16.46
C TYR A 173 3.63 0.02 17.03
N LEU A 174 3.45 -1.17 16.41
CA LEU A 174 2.53 -2.20 16.88
C LEU A 174 2.93 -2.70 18.26
N SER A 175 4.19 -3.09 18.42
CA SER A 175 4.75 -3.54 19.68
C SER A 175 4.54 -2.53 20.82
N SER A 176 4.83 -1.25 20.56
CA SER A 176 4.63 -0.17 21.54
C SER A 176 3.18 -0.07 21.98
N GLN A 177 2.25 -0.18 21.03
CA GLN A 177 0.81 -0.08 21.30
C GLN A 177 0.27 -1.29 22.07
N LEU A 178 0.73 -2.50 21.74
CA LEU A 178 0.42 -3.73 22.47
C LEU A 178 0.97 -3.71 23.90
N SER A 179 2.15 -3.11 24.11
CA SER A 179 2.75 -2.95 25.44
C SER A 179 2.14 -1.81 26.27
N SER A 180 1.22 -1.03 25.69
CA SER A 180 0.65 0.15 26.35
C SER A 180 -0.53 -0.21 27.25
N SER A 181 -0.90 0.72 28.15
CA SER A 181 -2.06 0.59 29.04
C SER A 181 -3.43 0.67 28.34
N LEU A 182 -3.45 0.65 27.00
CA LEU A 182 -4.68 0.53 26.22
C LEU A 182 -5.38 -0.79 26.49
N PHE A 183 -4.61 -1.84 26.77
CA PHE A 183 -5.09 -3.12 27.24
C PHE A 183 -4.98 -3.16 28.78
N ASP A 184 -6.02 -3.66 29.45
CA ASP A 184 -5.96 -3.89 30.90
C ASP A 184 -5.03 -5.06 31.23
N ASP A 185 -4.88 -5.99 30.28
CA ASP A 185 -3.92 -7.08 30.34
C ASP A 185 -2.52 -6.56 29.98
N LYS A 186 -1.53 -6.99 30.78
CA LYS A 186 -0.14 -6.64 30.54
C LYS A 186 0.49 -7.68 29.61
N PHE A 187 0.68 -7.30 28.35
CA PHE A 187 1.40 -8.13 27.38
C PHE A 187 2.91 -7.90 27.51
N ASP A 188 3.67 -9.00 27.60
CA ASP A 188 5.12 -9.01 27.45
C ASP A 188 5.45 -9.07 25.96
N VAL A 189 5.84 -7.92 25.39
CA VAL A 189 6.08 -7.77 23.96
C VAL A 189 7.57 -7.71 23.64
N ILE A 190 8.03 -8.61 22.77
CA ILE A 190 9.40 -8.66 22.26
C ILE A 190 9.38 -8.20 20.80
N ALA A 191 9.91 -7.00 20.55
CA ALA A 191 10.04 -6.44 19.21
C ALA A 191 11.43 -6.78 18.61
N ILE A 192 11.45 -7.45 17.46
CA ILE A 192 12.69 -7.86 16.78
C ILE A 192 12.70 -7.22 15.38
N ASP A 193 13.83 -6.65 14.98
CA ASP A 193 14.06 -6.17 13.62
C ASP A 193 15.53 -6.38 13.25
N SER A 194 15.80 -6.68 11.98
CA SER A 194 17.17 -6.86 11.50
C SER A 194 17.86 -5.53 11.18
N SER A 195 17.12 -4.44 11.01
CA SER A 195 17.68 -3.13 10.72
C SER A 195 18.02 -2.38 12.00
N GLN A 196 19.31 -2.12 12.19
CA GLN A 196 19.84 -1.34 13.31
C GLN A 196 19.14 0.03 13.45
N SER A 197 18.90 0.72 12.34
CA SER A 197 18.21 2.03 12.33
C SER A 197 16.77 1.97 12.85
N ASN A 198 16.08 0.86 12.62
CA ASN A 198 14.73 0.62 13.11
C ASN A 198 14.75 0.36 14.62
N VAL A 199 15.71 -0.44 15.08
CA VAL A 199 15.94 -0.72 16.52
C VAL A 199 16.29 0.56 17.28
N GLU A 200 17.17 1.40 16.76
CA GLU A 200 17.51 2.68 17.40
C GLU A 200 16.32 3.64 17.45
N SER A 201 15.53 3.67 16.37
CA SER A 201 14.31 4.48 16.29
C SER A 201 13.21 3.97 17.24
N SER A 202 13.16 2.67 17.52
CA SER A 202 12.21 2.09 18.47
C SER A 202 12.63 2.35 19.91
N LEU A 203 13.93 2.24 20.23
CA LEU A 203 14.47 2.55 21.56
C LEU A 203 14.17 4.01 21.97
N LYS A 204 14.39 4.97 21.07
CA LYS A 204 14.02 6.38 21.30
C LYS A 204 12.52 6.56 21.58
N ARG A 205 11.67 5.71 20.99
CA ARG A 205 10.21 5.75 21.16
C ARG A 205 9.79 5.09 22.48
N VAL A 206 10.39 3.98 22.86
CA VAL A 206 10.22 3.36 24.18
C VAL A 206 10.66 4.33 25.28
N ASP A 207 11.78 5.03 25.09
CA ASP A 207 12.26 6.06 26.01
C ASP A 207 11.29 7.25 26.12
N ALA A 208 10.72 7.70 25.01
CA ALA A 208 9.70 8.76 25.01
C ALA A 208 8.35 8.31 25.57
N MET A 209 8.04 7.01 25.50
CA MET A 209 6.81 6.40 26.02
C MET A 209 6.92 5.96 27.49
N LYS A 210 8.06 6.18 28.17
CA LYS A 210 8.33 5.75 29.56
C LYS A 210 7.17 6.03 30.53
N ARG A 211 6.25 5.07 30.62
CA ARG A 211 5.72 4.52 31.85
C ARG A 211 6.20 3.08 31.92
N LYS A 212 6.81 2.74 33.06
CA LYS A 212 7.51 1.49 33.37
C LYS A 212 6.84 0.26 32.76
N THR A 213 7.56 -0.48 31.92
CA THR A 213 7.72 -1.95 32.00
C THR A 213 8.89 -2.34 31.10
N LEU A 214 10.08 -2.40 31.68
CA LEU A 214 11.06 -3.41 31.34
C LEU A 214 11.06 -4.34 32.55
N VAL A 215 10.39 -5.49 32.44
CA VAL A 215 10.58 -6.57 33.38
C VAL A 215 11.40 -7.61 32.65
N PHE A 216 12.73 -7.52 32.82
CA PHE A 216 13.52 -8.72 32.85
C PHE A 216 13.25 -9.36 34.21
N THR A 217 12.50 -10.46 34.24
CA THR A 217 12.47 -11.32 35.42
C THR A 217 13.50 -12.43 35.25
N GLU A 218 14.31 -12.57 36.29
CA GLU A 218 15.22 -13.69 36.51
C GLU A 218 14.51 -15.03 36.33
N LYS A 219 15.30 -16.05 35.98
CA LYS A 219 14.86 -17.45 35.88
C LYS A 219 13.96 -17.79 37.07
N SER A 220 12.67 -18.01 36.82
CA SER A 220 11.84 -18.78 37.73
C SER A 220 12.20 -20.24 37.54
N GLU A 221 12.85 -20.80 38.56
CA GLU A 221 12.93 -22.25 38.71
C GLU A 221 11.51 -22.78 38.93
N ASN A 222 11.18 -23.85 38.19
CA ASN A 222 9.90 -24.58 38.15
C ASN A 222 8.68 -23.85 37.56
N VAL A 223 8.51 -23.97 36.24
CA VAL A 223 7.17 -23.93 35.60
C VAL A 223 7.09 -25.00 34.50
N GLU A 224 6.64 -26.20 34.85
CA GLU A 224 6.09 -27.20 33.93
C GLU A 224 4.68 -26.75 33.49
N SER A 225 4.61 -25.70 32.68
CA SER A 225 3.39 -25.30 31.96
C SER A 225 3.79 -24.72 30.61
N SER A 226 3.26 -25.33 29.55
CA SER A 226 3.42 -24.84 28.17
C SER A 226 2.85 -23.43 28.06
N ARG A 227 3.71 -22.41 28.10
CA ARG A 227 3.29 -21.02 27.87
C ARG A 227 3.04 -20.83 26.38
N LYS A 228 1.81 -20.43 26.03
CA LYS A 228 1.47 -20.04 24.66
C LYS A 228 2.12 -18.70 24.35
N LEU A 229 2.67 -18.57 23.15
CA LEU A 229 3.18 -17.31 22.61
C LEU A 229 2.51 -17.01 21.28
N LEU A 230 2.27 -15.74 21.01
CA LEU A 230 1.86 -15.29 19.69
C LEU A 230 3.09 -14.76 18.95
N CYS A 231 3.42 -15.38 17.82
CA CYS A 231 4.48 -14.91 16.95
C CYS A 231 3.85 -14.15 15.78
N ASN A 232 3.87 -12.82 15.85
CA ASN A 232 3.55 -11.97 14.71
C ASN A 232 4.77 -11.89 13.78
N VAL A 233 4.61 -12.30 12.53
CA VAL A 233 5.66 -12.16 11.50
C VAL A 233 5.15 -11.17 10.46
N ALA A 234 5.69 -9.97 10.48
CA ALA A 234 5.32 -8.96 9.50
C ALA A 234 5.74 -9.42 8.09
N CYS A 235 4.84 -9.28 7.12
CA CYS A 235 5.17 -9.59 5.73
C CYS A 235 6.18 -8.57 5.19
N CYS A 236 7.41 -9.01 4.95
CA CYS A 236 8.42 -8.17 4.31
C CYS A 236 8.49 -8.52 2.82
N TYR A 237 7.53 -8.01 2.04
CA TYR A 237 7.54 -8.12 0.58
C TYR A 237 8.80 -7.50 -0.04
N ASN A 238 9.48 -6.58 0.66
CA ASN A 238 10.80 -6.05 0.28
C ASN A 238 11.91 -7.12 0.29
N LEU A 239 11.69 -8.27 0.94
CA LEU A 239 12.61 -9.41 0.95
C LEU A 239 12.18 -10.51 -0.03
N LEU A 240 11.18 -10.26 -0.88
CA LEU A 240 10.86 -11.16 -1.99
C LEU A 240 12.06 -11.23 -2.94
N ASN A 241 12.63 -12.42 -3.06
CA ASN A 241 13.62 -12.75 -4.08
C ASN A 241 12.94 -13.44 -5.27
N GLU A 242 12.90 -12.76 -6.42
CA GLU A 242 12.29 -13.23 -7.66
C GLU A 242 13.36 -13.29 -8.75
N LYS A 243 13.84 -14.49 -9.08
CA LYS A 243 14.95 -14.70 -10.04
C LYS A 243 14.59 -14.25 -11.45
N TYR A 244 13.30 -14.29 -11.77
CA TYR A 244 12.74 -13.91 -13.06
C TYR A 244 12.26 -12.46 -13.08
N SER A 245 12.65 -11.66 -12.08
CA SER A 245 12.48 -10.22 -12.15
C SER A 245 13.28 -9.71 -13.34
N LYS A 246 12.57 -9.43 -14.45
CA LYS A 246 13.09 -8.52 -15.47
C LYS A 246 13.39 -7.22 -14.74
N ASP A 247 14.51 -6.56 -15.06
CA ASP A 247 14.87 -5.23 -14.56
C ASP A 247 13.78 -4.20 -14.94
N MET A 248 12.65 -4.30 -14.25
CA MET A 248 11.50 -3.43 -14.39
C MET A 248 11.79 -2.27 -13.46
N LEU A 249 12.40 -1.24 -14.05
CA LEU A 249 11.88 0.12 -13.95
C LEU A 249 11.52 0.60 -12.54
N GLY A 250 12.43 1.35 -11.92
CA GLY A 250 12.16 2.10 -10.68
C GLY A 250 12.70 1.46 -9.41
N SER A 251 13.22 0.25 -9.46
CA SER A 251 13.85 -0.42 -8.32
C SER A 251 15.28 0.06 -8.08
N HIS A 252 15.48 1.34 -7.77
CA HIS A 252 16.73 1.79 -7.14
C HIS A 252 17.05 1.01 -5.85
N ASP A 253 16.03 0.40 -5.22
CA ASP A 253 16.20 -0.48 -4.08
C ASP A 253 16.75 -1.87 -4.43
N PHE A 254 16.58 -2.40 -5.64
CA PHE A 254 17.22 -3.67 -6.04
C PHE A 254 18.73 -3.50 -6.28
N LYS A 255 19.19 -2.32 -6.70
CA LYS A 255 20.63 -2.02 -6.78
C LYS A 255 21.27 -1.76 -5.40
N LYS A 256 20.48 -1.41 -4.37
CA LYS A 256 20.97 -1.23 -2.98
C LYS A 256 20.95 -2.53 -2.18
N THR A 257 20.04 -3.44 -2.50
CA THR A 257 20.11 -4.78 -1.98
C THR A 257 21.16 -5.53 -2.80
N ASN A 258 22.36 -5.67 -2.27
CA ASN A 258 23.29 -6.74 -2.68
C ASN A 258 22.68 -8.13 -2.35
N ILE A 259 21.41 -8.37 -2.71
CA ILE A 259 20.82 -9.70 -2.73
C ILE A 259 21.49 -10.36 -3.93
N LYS A 260 22.62 -11.01 -3.65
CA LYS A 260 23.07 -12.10 -4.49
C LYS A 260 21.84 -12.96 -4.72
N LEU A 261 21.53 -13.23 -5.99
CA LEU A 261 20.56 -14.23 -6.40
C LEU A 261 21.04 -15.58 -5.85
N ASP A 262 20.75 -15.81 -4.58
CA ASP A 262 21.04 -17.05 -3.91
C ASP A 262 19.81 -17.94 -4.07
N ASP A 263 20.02 -19.12 -4.62
CA ASP A 263 19.03 -20.20 -4.69
C ASP A 263 18.51 -20.59 -3.28
N SER A 264 19.16 -20.10 -2.22
CA SER A 264 18.79 -20.32 -0.83
C SER A 264 17.64 -19.46 -0.28
N SER A 265 16.88 -18.70 -1.09
CA SER A 265 15.79 -17.88 -0.53
C SER A 265 14.77 -18.78 0.20
N LYS A 266 14.70 -18.64 1.53
CA LYS A 266 13.81 -19.42 2.41
C LYS A 266 12.43 -18.78 2.58
N PHE A 267 12.13 -17.70 1.85
CA PHE A 267 10.84 -17.03 1.95
C PHE A 267 9.77 -17.80 1.16
N PRO A 268 8.67 -18.27 1.78
CA PRO A 268 7.72 -19.18 1.11
C PRO A 268 7.13 -18.64 -0.20
N MET A 269 6.84 -17.33 -0.25
CA MET A 269 6.30 -16.72 -1.46
C MET A 269 7.35 -16.63 -2.57
N SER A 270 8.61 -16.35 -2.24
CA SER A 270 9.71 -16.36 -3.22
C SER A 270 9.91 -17.75 -3.82
N PHE A 271 9.85 -18.79 -3.01
CA PHE A 271 9.93 -20.17 -3.51
C PHE A 271 8.80 -20.47 -4.50
N TYR A 272 7.56 -20.10 -4.16
CA TYR A 272 6.40 -20.32 -5.02
C TYR A 272 6.50 -19.55 -6.35
N LEU A 273 6.76 -18.25 -6.31
CA LEU A 273 6.85 -17.41 -7.52
C LEU A 273 8.00 -17.86 -8.43
N ASN A 274 9.16 -18.21 -7.87
CA ASN A 274 10.27 -18.77 -8.65
C ASN A 274 9.92 -20.13 -9.27
N SER A 275 9.19 -21.00 -8.57
CA SER A 275 8.71 -22.28 -9.14
C SER A 275 7.73 -22.10 -10.30
N LYS A 276 7.10 -20.92 -10.38
CA LYS A 276 6.18 -20.52 -11.46
C LYS A 276 6.86 -19.69 -12.54
N GLU A 277 8.16 -19.44 -12.42
CA GLU A 277 8.90 -18.51 -13.27
C GLU A 277 8.25 -17.13 -13.36
N TYR A 278 7.60 -16.72 -12.26
CA TYR A 278 6.75 -15.55 -12.20
C TYR A 278 7.38 -14.43 -11.38
N CYS A 279 7.15 -13.18 -11.80
CA CYS A 279 7.58 -11.98 -11.08
C CYS A 279 6.41 -11.01 -10.87
N LEU A 280 6.24 -10.56 -9.62
CA LEU A 280 5.44 -9.41 -9.26
C LEU A 280 6.21 -8.14 -9.62
N SER A 281 5.56 -7.21 -10.31
CA SER A 281 6.17 -5.91 -10.58
C SER A 281 6.37 -5.11 -9.29
N TYR A 282 7.16 -4.04 -9.37
CA TYR A 282 7.26 -3.09 -8.28
C TYR A 282 5.91 -2.44 -7.96
N ASN A 283 5.16 -2.03 -8.99
CA ASN A 283 3.86 -1.38 -8.83
C ASN A 283 2.85 -2.29 -8.13
N LEU A 284 2.76 -3.57 -8.51
CA LEU A 284 1.93 -4.56 -7.84
C LEU A 284 2.30 -4.73 -6.36
N ARG A 285 3.59 -4.79 -6.04
CA ARG A 285 4.05 -4.85 -4.64
C ARG A 285 3.65 -3.61 -3.86
N MET A 286 3.74 -2.42 -4.47
CA MET A 286 3.32 -1.17 -3.83
C MET A 286 1.81 -1.09 -3.63
N LEU A 287 1.02 -1.50 -4.63
CA LEU A 287 -0.44 -1.58 -4.57
C LEU A 287 -0.90 -2.51 -3.46
N ALA A 288 -0.27 -3.68 -3.30
CA ALA A 288 -0.55 -4.60 -2.20
C ALA A 288 -0.31 -3.99 -0.80
N CYS A 289 0.45 -2.89 -0.71
CA CYS A 289 0.77 -2.19 0.53
C CYS A 289 -0.11 -0.95 0.76
N HIS A 290 -0.99 -0.64 -0.19
CA HIS A 290 -1.99 0.39 -0.01
C HIS A 290 -3.09 -0.15 0.90
N SER A 291 -3.26 0.50 2.05
CA SER A 291 -4.37 0.20 2.94
C SER A 291 -5.66 0.69 2.28
N LEU A 292 -6.69 -0.14 2.17
CA LEU A 292 -8.02 0.29 1.70
C LEU A 292 -8.54 1.52 2.45
N TYR A 293 -8.18 1.67 3.72
CA TYR A 293 -8.49 2.85 4.51
C TYR A 293 -7.95 4.17 3.93
N ARG A 294 -6.82 4.18 3.20
CA ARG A 294 -6.38 5.40 2.51
C ARG A 294 -7.43 5.87 1.51
N CYS A 295 -8.02 4.91 0.81
CA CYS A 295 -9.05 5.17 -0.18
C CYS A 295 -10.38 5.57 0.48
N PHE A 296 -10.61 5.21 1.76
CA PHE A 296 -11.78 5.58 2.56
C PHE A 296 -11.61 6.89 3.37
N ASP A 297 -10.44 7.18 3.92
CA ASP A 297 -10.14 8.42 4.66
C ASP A 297 -10.01 9.61 3.70
N SER A 298 -9.50 9.37 2.49
CA SER A 298 -9.57 10.36 1.40
C SER A 298 -11.02 10.72 1.04
N ILE A 299 -12.01 9.87 1.33
CA ILE A 299 -13.44 10.11 1.05
C ILE A 299 -14.03 11.14 2.01
N GLU A 300 -13.68 11.06 3.30
CA GLU A 300 -14.28 11.90 4.34
C GLU A 300 -13.51 13.19 4.55
N ASN A 301 -12.19 13.17 4.37
CA ASN A 301 -11.30 14.30 4.66
C ASN A 301 -10.70 14.95 3.41
N PHE A 302 -11.38 14.83 2.26
CA PHE A 302 -11.01 15.34 0.93
C PHE A 302 -10.22 16.66 0.99
N LYS A 303 -8.89 16.57 1.11
CA LYS A 303 -8.02 17.71 0.86
C LYS A 303 -7.76 17.70 -0.63
N GLU A 304 -8.50 18.54 -1.35
CA GLU A 304 -8.32 18.86 -2.77
C GLU A 304 -6.87 19.21 -3.16
N LEU A 305 -5.98 19.41 -2.18
CA LEU A 305 -4.56 19.70 -2.38
C LEU A 305 -3.75 18.56 -3.04
N ASP A 306 -4.11 17.28 -2.90
CA ASP A 306 -3.27 16.20 -3.46
C ASP A 306 -3.43 16.05 -4.99
N ASN A 307 -4.63 16.31 -5.53
CA ASN A 307 -4.92 16.16 -6.98
C ASN A 307 -4.13 17.13 -7.85
N ALA A 308 -3.99 18.40 -7.40
CA ALA A 308 -3.20 19.39 -8.13
C ALA A 308 -1.70 19.05 -8.12
N THR A 309 -1.18 18.52 -7.00
CA THR A 309 0.24 18.12 -6.93
C THR A 309 0.55 16.90 -7.79
N LEU A 310 -0.34 15.91 -7.80
CA LEU A 310 -0.18 14.72 -8.63
C LEU A 310 -0.19 15.11 -10.11
N TRP A 311 -1.15 15.96 -10.52
CA TRP A 311 -1.21 16.49 -11.88
C TRP A 311 0.08 17.19 -12.29
N TYR A 312 0.54 18.15 -11.49
CA TYR A 312 1.74 18.91 -11.79
C TYR A 312 2.96 18.01 -11.84
N ARG A 313 3.04 17.01 -10.95
CA ARG A 313 4.12 16.01 -10.98
C ARG A 313 4.07 15.20 -12.28
N THR A 314 2.91 14.76 -12.71
CA THR A 314 2.71 14.00 -13.94
C THR A 314 3.13 14.82 -15.16
N VAL A 315 2.62 16.05 -15.31
CA VAL A 315 2.97 16.92 -16.45
C VAL A 315 4.45 17.30 -16.44
N LEU A 316 5.04 17.52 -15.27
CA LEU A 316 6.48 17.74 -15.16
C LEU A 316 7.28 16.51 -15.61
N GLN A 317 6.86 15.30 -15.25
CA GLN A 317 7.54 14.08 -15.71
C GLN A 317 7.43 13.91 -17.23
N LEU A 318 6.30 14.29 -17.84
CA LEU A 318 6.16 14.36 -19.30
C LEU A 318 7.14 15.37 -19.92
N ILE A 319 7.22 16.58 -19.37
CA ILE A 319 8.17 17.61 -19.84
C ILE A 319 9.60 17.08 -19.82
N LEU A 320 9.98 16.42 -18.72
CA LEU A 320 11.31 15.82 -18.57
C LEU A 320 11.52 14.69 -19.59
N TYR A 321 10.54 13.81 -19.76
CA TYR A 321 10.55 12.72 -20.74
C TYR A 321 10.80 13.22 -22.16
N GLU A 322 9.94 14.10 -22.66
CA GLU A 322 9.99 14.53 -24.05
C GLU A 322 11.18 15.42 -24.37
N ASN A 323 11.61 16.26 -23.42
CA ASN A 323 12.63 17.26 -23.71
C ASN A 323 14.03 16.86 -23.29
N TYR A 324 14.19 15.89 -22.38
CA TYR A 324 15.51 15.51 -21.89
C TYR A 324 15.83 14.04 -22.10
N TYR A 325 14.82 13.18 -22.35
CA TYR A 325 15.01 11.73 -22.43
C TYR A 325 14.59 11.10 -23.76
N ALA A 326 13.94 11.83 -24.68
CA ALA A 326 13.44 11.27 -25.94
C ALA A 326 14.51 10.65 -26.86
N ASP A 327 15.77 11.11 -26.76
CA ASP A 327 16.89 10.64 -27.61
C ASP A 327 17.65 9.42 -27.04
N PHE A 328 17.23 8.84 -25.90
CA PHE A 328 17.89 7.67 -25.32
C PHE A 328 17.45 6.35 -26.00
N PRO A 329 18.37 5.41 -26.30
CA PRO A 329 18.04 4.12 -26.92
C PRO A 329 17.00 3.33 -26.12
N ASN A 330 16.03 2.74 -26.83
CA ASN A 330 14.85 2.03 -26.30
C ASN A 330 15.13 1.03 -25.15
N GLU A 331 16.32 0.42 -25.11
CA GLU A 331 16.66 -0.60 -24.11
C GLU A 331 17.00 0.00 -22.72
N ASN A 332 17.27 1.31 -22.65
CA ASN A 332 17.59 2.04 -21.41
C ASN A 332 16.60 3.18 -21.09
N LYS A 333 15.48 3.28 -21.83
CA LYS A 333 14.49 4.39 -21.76
C LYS A 333 13.87 4.67 -20.40
N SER A 334 14.20 3.88 -19.40
CA SER A 334 13.30 3.54 -18.33
C SER A 334 14.03 3.47 -16.98
N SER A 335 15.31 3.13 -16.99
CA SER A 335 16.17 3.08 -15.81
C SER A 335 16.68 4.47 -15.38
N GLU A 336 16.74 5.45 -16.30
CA GLU A 336 17.27 6.81 -16.05
C GLU A 336 16.21 7.91 -15.89
N ILE A 337 14.92 7.64 -16.16
CA ILE A 337 13.80 8.53 -15.77
C ILE A 337 13.53 8.38 -14.26
N ASN A 338 14.58 8.43 -13.46
CA ASN A 338 14.55 8.41 -12.00
C ASN A 338 15.15 9.69 -11.43
N LEU A 339 14.92 10.82 -12.09
CA LEU A 339 14.79 12.05 -11.32
C LEU A 339 13.58 11.84 -10.42
N GLN A 340 13.82 11.34 -9.21
CA GLN A 340 12.84 11.36 -8.15
C GLN A 340 12.53 12.84 -7.91
N VAL A 341 11.56 13.35 -8.66
CA VAL A 341 10.78 14.54 -8.31
C VAL A 341 9.88 14.13 -7.14
N GLY A 342 10.50 13.53 -6.12
CA GLY A 342 9.84 12.93 -4.98
C GLY A 342 9.25 14.01 -4.12
N ARG A 343 8.03 13.74 -3.62
CA ARG A 343 7.28 14.24 -2.44
C ARG A 343 7.66 15.60 -1.80
N LYS A 344 8.33 16.51 -2.48
CA LYS A 344 8.42 17.89 -2.02
C LYS A 344 7.08 18.48 -2.41
N MET A 345 6.22 18.60 -1.41
CA MET A 345 4.97 19.32 -1.50
C MET A 345 5.27 20.60 -2.28
N LEU A 346 4.55 20.80 -3.38
CA LEU A 346 4.33 22.15 -3.87
C LEU A 346 3.76 22.89 -2.66
N ASP A 347 4.59 23.71 -2.04
CA ASP A 347 4.04 24.71 -1.15
C ASP A 347 3.36 25.70 -2.08
N PHE A 348 2.07 25.48 -2.35
CA PHE A 348 1.29 26.34 -3.25
C PHE A 348 1.25 27.78 -2.75
N ASN A 349 1.54 28.03 -1.46
CA ASN A 349 1.71 29.38 -0.92
C ASN A 349 3.04 30.02 -1.37
N LEU A 350 4.05 29.22 -1.70
CA LEU A 350 5.35 29.68 -2.23
C LEU A 350 5.47 29.55 -3.76
N MET A 351 4.58 28.78 -4.40
CA MET A 351 4.67 28.41 -5.83
C MET A 351 3.26 28.37 -6.45
N PRO A 352 2.68 29.54 -6.77
CA PRO A 352 1.29 29.62 -7.25
C PRO A 352 1.12 29.14 -8.69
N LEU A 353 2.20 29.09 -9.50
CA LEU A 353 2.14 28.74 -10.93
C LEU A 353 2.99 27.50 -11.25
N PHE A 354 2.46 26.64 -12.13
CA PHE A 354 3.11 25.40 -12.57
C PHE A 354 4.52 25.64 -13.15
N LYS A 355 4.72 26.72 -13.90
CA LYS A 355 6.04 27.08 -14.43
C LYS A 355 7.11 27.28 -13.36
N ASP A 356 6.77 27.88 -12.22
CA ASP A 356 7.74 28.08 -11.13
C ASP A 356 8.21 26.73 -10.57
N TYR A 357 7.30 25.74 -10.55
CA TYR A 357 7.60 24.37 -10.19
C TYR A 357 8.57 23.71 -11.15
N VAL A 358 8.34 23.84 -12.46
CA VAL A 358 9.24 23.34 -13.50
C VAL A 358 10.63 23.97 -13.38
N ARG A 359 10.73 25.31 -13.28
CA ARG A 359 12.01 26.03 -13.15
C ARG A 359 12.81 25.60 -11.91
N LYS A 360 12.14 25.44 -10.78
CA LYS A 360 12.78 24.97 -9.54
C LYS A 360 13.34 23.56 -9.68
N VAL A 361 12.63 22.69 -10.38
CA VAL A 361 13.08 21.32 -10.64
C VAL A 361 14.25 21.33 -11.62
N PHE A 362 14.20 22.12 -12.69
CA PHE A 362 15.31 22.25 -13.64
C PHE A 362 16.58 22.75 -12.94
N ASN A 363 16.48 23.80 -12.11
CA ASN A 363 17.58 24.28 -11.28
C ASN A 363 18.14 23.20 -10.35
N LYS A 364 17.27 22.46 -9.65
CA LYS A 364 17.69 21.42 -8.70
C LYS A 364 18.49 20.30 -9.38
N PHE A 365 18.12 19.96 -10.60
CA PHE A 365 18.75 18.88 -11.37
C PHE A 365 19.78 19.39 -12.38
N ASN A 366 20.18 20.66 -12.30
CA ASN A 366 21.14 21.30 -13.22
C ASN A 366 20.74 21.12 -14.70
N LEU A 367 19.44 21.19 -15.01
CA LEU A 367 18.90 21.16 -16.37
C LEU A 367 18.87 22.57 -16.96
N ASP A 368 18.88 22.67 -18.29
CA ASP A 368 18.85 23.95 -19.00
C ASP A 368 17.50 24.67 -18.84
N ASN A 369 17.48 25.74 -18.04
CA ASN A 369 16.29 26.58 -17.86
C ASN A 369 15.84 27.31 -19.12
N ASN A 370 16.67 27.45 -20.15
CA ASN A 370 16.28 28.15 -21.37
C ASN A 370 15.74 27.21 -22.44
N LYS A 371 15.83 25.89 -22.24
CA LYS A 371 15.36 24.88 -23.22
C LYS A 371 13.88 25.01 -23.56
N LEU A 372 13.07 25.42 -22.60
CA LEU A 372 11.63 25.66 -22.77
C LEU A 372 11.26 27.07 -22.32
N THR A 373 10.48 27.77 -23.13
CA THR A 373 9.85 29.05 -22.76
C THR A 373 8.68 28.84 -21.81
N ASP A 374 8.30 29.87 -21.06
CA ASP A 374 7.12 29.81 -20.16
C ASP A 374 5.85 29.43 -20.94
N LYS A 375 5.69 29.93 -22.16
CA LYS A 375 4.56 29.61 -23.03
C LYS A 375 4.51 28.13 -23.40
N GLN A 376 5.66 27.50 -23.65
CA GLN A 376 5.72 26.06 -23.93
C GLN A 376 5.35 25.25 -22.69
N ILE A 377 5.84 25.63 -21.50
CA ILE A 377 5.51 24.97 -20.24
C ILE A 377 4.00 25.05 -19.94
N ASP A 378 3.39 26.23 -20.13
CA ASP A 378 1.94 26.40 -19.97
C ASP A 378 1.15 25.63 -21.05
N GLY A 379 1.74 25.44 -22.24
CA GLY A 379 1.20 24.61 -23.33
C GLY A 379 0.95 23.17 -22.89
N TYR A 380 1.94 22.54 -22.24
CA TYR A 380 1.81 21.17 -21.70
C TYR A 380 0.59 21.01 -20.78
N MET A 381 0.31 21.99 -19.93
CA MET A 381 -0.86 21.91 -19.04
C MET A 381 -2.18 21.90 -19.81
N ASN A 382 -2.27 22.65 -20.90
CA ASN A 382 -3.46 22.75 -21.74
C ASN A 382 -3.63 21.52 -22.63
N ASP A 383 -2.55 21.05 -23.24
CA ASP A 383 -2.56 19.94 -24.20
C ASP A 383 -3.02 18.63 -23.53
N TYR A 384 -2.59 18.41 -22.28
CA TYR A 384 -2.97 17.23 -21.51
C TYR A 384 -4.19 17.47 -20.59
N GLN A 385 -4.78 18.67 -20.57
CA GLN A 385 -5.92 19.01 -19.70
C GLN A 385 -7.11 18.05 -19.88
N LYS A 386 -7.37 17.56 -21.10
CA LYS A 386 -8.44 16.59 -21.38
C LYS A 386 -8.16 15.20 -20.80
N MET A 387 -6.89 14.88 -20.57
CA MET A 387 -6.44 13.62 -19.96
C MET A 387 -6.33 13.71 -18.43
N LYS A 388 -6.56 14.90 -17.85
CA LYS A 388 -6.53 15.16 -16.41
C LYS A 388 -7.49 14.26 -15.63
N THR A 389 -8.74 14.13 -16.11
CA THR A 389 -9.82 13.41 -15.41
C THR A 389 -9.54 11.92 -15.19
N PRO A 390 -9.13 11.13 -16.20
CA PRO A 390 -8.87 9.71 -15.98
C PRO A 390 -7.64 9.39 -15.09
N ILE A 391 -6.69 10.31 -14.95
CA ILE A 391 -5.35 9.99 -14.38
C ILE A 391 -5.22 10.35 -12.91
N ILE A 392 -5.74 11.51 -12.54
CA ILE A 392 -5.55 12.04 -11.18
C ILE A 392 -6.56 11.46 -10.21
N GLU A 393 -7.73 11.08 -10.72
CA GLU A 393 -8.81 10.62 -9.87
C GLU A 393 -8.80 9.10 -9.68
N TYR A 394 -8.25 8.26 -10.55
CA TYR A 394 -8.56 6.82 -10.50
C TYR A 394 -7.42 5.82 -10.73
N ILE A 395 -6.21 6.25 -11.10
CA ILE A 395 -5.10 5.33 -11.45
C ILE A 395 -4.15 5.05 -10.26
N ASP A 396 -4.21 5.83 -9.17
CA ASP A 396 -3.34 5.68 -7.98
C ASP A 396 -3.97 4.87 -6.82
#